data_AF-A0A5J4XPZ3-F1
#
_entry.id   AF-A0A5J4XPZ3-F1
#
_cell.length_a   1.000
_cell.length_b   1.000
_cell.length_c   1.000
_cell.angle_alpha   90.00
_cell.angle_beta   90.00
_cell.angle_gamma   90.00
#
_symmetry.space_group_name_H-M   'P 1'
#
loop_
_entity.id
_entity.type
_entity.pdbx_description
1 polymer ?
#
loop_
_entity_poly.entity_id
_entity_poly.type
_entity_poly.pdbx_seq_one_letter_code
_entity_poly.pdbx_strand_id
1 'polypeptide(L)'
;MSSFWIMRWALKALGGVSAVVAVGLGLVYQFQEKLLYLPRIPGVPNEFAYLPDRFGLEYEENAGNMSFRLPFLRLVAHHLHCQVFAPSYRGYGLSQGKPNESGLQMDAQAALEYLTTDSVVNKDNIVIFGRSLGGAVAFWVAAANPGLVNSLIVENTFWSIEAVVGKVMPFLAPFVGPGRLFNFLIRNRWCNDEAIAKLGQLPVCLLSSLQDEMLPPEHMERMHKMLLAQQGRVTWVPLQAGHMDAYETAAQDYWPAVAKFTQHHARSLDAESEDDQSDAGVQEAVQATNAGAKPPSAVGPFTDGSSRPSQLHDEQVVGAALQAPGHDYKKEL
;
A
#
# COMPACT_ATOMS: atom_id res chain seq x y z
N MET A 1 -26.36 -36.12 46.18
CA MET A 1 -26.20 -36.58 44.76
C MET A 1 -26.03 -35.43 43.74
N SER A 2 -26.28 -34.16 44.06
CA SER A 2 -26.18 -33.05 43.08
C SER A 2 -24.75 -32.60 42.75
N SER A 3 -23.84 -32.58 43.73
CA SER A 3 -22.47 -32.06 43.56
C SER A 3 -21.63 -32.83 42.53
N PHE A 4 -21.79 -34.15 42.44
CA PHE A 4 -21.06 -35.00 41.47
C PHE A 4 -21.47 -34.73 40.02
N TRP A 5 -22.76 -34.48 39.77
CA TRP A 5 -23.27 -34.15 38.44
C TRP A 5 -22.87 -32.74 38.00
N ILE A 6 -22.89 -31.78 38.94
CA ILE A 6 -22.41 -30.41 38.70
C ILE A 6 -20.91 -30.43 38.37
N MET A 7 -20.10 -31.19 39.10
CA MET A 7 -18.66 -31.29 38.84
C MET A 7 -18.35 -31.95 37.48
N ARG A 8 -19.09 -32.98 37.08
CA ARG A 8 -18.93 -33.58 35.74
C ARG A 8 -19.36 -32.65 34.61
N TRP A 9 -20.41 -31.86 34.81
CA TRP A 9 -20.82 -30.83 33.86
C TRP A 9 -19.77 -29.71 33.76
N ALA A 10 -19.25 -29.25 34.90
CA ALA A 10 -18.18 -28.25 34.94
C ALA A 10 -16.90 -28.74 34.25
N LEU A 11 -16.48 -29.99 34.48
CA LEU A 11 -15.30 -30.58 33.81
C LEU A 11 -15.49 -30.74 32.30
N LYS A 12 -16.68 -31.15 31.84
CA LYS A 12 -17.00 -31.22 30.41
C LYS A 12 -17.07 -29.84 29.76
N ALA A 13 -17.65 -28.86 30.45
CA ALA A 13 -17.67 -27.47 30.00
C ALA A 13 -16.25 -26.89 29.92
N LEU A 14 -15.40 -27.15 30.93
CA LEU A 14 -13.99 -26.79 30.90
C LEU A 14 -13.27 -27.42 29.70
N GLY A 15 -13.43 -28.73 29.49
CA GLY A 15 -12.80 -29.43 28.37
C GLY A 15 -13.25 -28.92 27.00
N GLY A 16 -14.55 -28.62 26.84
CA GLY A 16 -15.09 -28.01 25.62
C GLY A 16 -14.53 -26.61 25.36
N VAL A 17 -14.47 -25.76 26.39
CA VAL A 17 -13.88 -24.41 26.29
C VAL A 17 -12.39 -24.49 25.97
N SER A 18 -11.64 -25.37 26.63
CA SER A 18 -10.22 -25.59 26.34
C SER A 18 -9.96 -26.04 24.90
N ALA A 19 -10.81 -26.91 24.34
CA ALA A 19 -10.70 -27.35 22.96
C ALA A 19 -10.97 -26.21 21.96
N VAL A 20 -12.00 -25.40 22.19
CA VAL A 20 -12.32 -24.23 21.33
C VAL A 20 -11.21 -23.19 21.39
N VAL A 21 -10.67 -22.92 22.57
CA VAL A 21 -9.52 -22.01 22.74
C VAL A 21 -8.28 -22.57 22.05
N ALA A 22 -7.98 -23.86 22.21
CA ALA A 22 -6.84 -24.49 21.54
C ALA A 22 -6.96 -24.45 20.01
N VAL A 23 -8.15 -24.72 19.46
CA VAL A 23 -8.42 -24.60 18.02
C VAL A 23 -8.28 -23.15 17.57
N GLY A 24 -8.85 -22.19 18.29
CA GLY A 24 -8.71 -20.78 17.96
C GLY A 24 -7.27 -20.27 18.03
N LEU A 25 -6.51 -20.67 19.04
CA LEU A 25 -5.07 -20.37 19.13
C LEU A 25 -4.28 -21.04 18.01
N GLY A 26 -4.65 -22.27 17.63
CA GLY A 26 -4.11 -22.96 16.46
C GLY A 26 -4.41 -22.22 15.16
N LEU A 27 -5.62 -21.66 15.01
CA LEU A 27 -6.00 -20.85 13.86
C LEU A 27 -5.24 -19.52 13.84
N VAL A 28 -5.13 -18.80 14.96
CA VAL A 28 -4.27 -17.60 15.05
C VAL A 28 -2.84 -17.95 14.67
N TYR A 29 -2.31 -19.06 15.19
CA TYR A 29 -0.94 -19.50 14.91
C TYR A 29 -0.70 -19.85 13.44
N GLN A 30 -1.64 -20.57 12.80
CA GLN A 30 -1.54 -21.01 11.42
C GLN A 30 -1.84 -19.88 10.43
N PHE A 31 -2.76 -18.99 10.78
CA PHE A 31 -3.22 -17.94 9.88
C PHE A 31 -2.57 -16.59 10.13
N GLN A 32 -1.72 -16.37 11.15
CA GLN A 32 -1.04 -15.06 11.33
C GLN A 32 -0.17 -14.61 10.14
N GLU A 33 0.32 -15.54 9.31
CA GLU A 33 1.05 -15.24 8.07
C GLU A 33 0.12 -15.05 6.85
N LYS A 34 -1.18 -15.34 7.00
CA LYS A 34 -2.21 -15.30 5.96
C LYS A 34 -3.45 -14.46 6.34
N LEU A 35 -3.45 -13.85 7.53
CA LEU A 35 -4.62 -13.27 8.21
C LEU A 35 -5.05 -11.93 7.63
N LEU A 36 -4.36 -11.46 6.58
CA LEU A 36 -4.65 -10.17 5.97
C LEU A 36 -4.98 -10.41 4.51
N TYR A 37 -6.29 -10.28 4.26
CA TYR A 37 -6.97 -10.04 3.00
C TYR A 37 -7.78 -11.23 2.44
N LEU A 38 -9.02 -10.93 2.06
CA LEU A 38 -9.86 -11.61 1.08
C LEU A 38 -10.44 -10.47 0.21
N PRO A 39 -10.21 -10.40 -1.11
CA PRO A 39 -10.82 -9.35 -1.91
C PRO A 39 -12.33 -9.58 -1.94
N ARG A 40 -13.12 -8.62 -1.44
CA ARG A 40 -14.49 -8.44 -1.92
C ARG A 40 -14.48 -7.32 -2.94
N ILE A 41 -14.85 -7.65 -4.17
CA ILE A 41 -15.19 -6.65 -5.18
C ILE A 41 -16.67 -6.30 -4.96
N PRO A 42 -17.01 -5.04 -4.60
CA PRO A 42 -18.39 -4.64 -4.43
C PRO A 42 -19.21 -4.90 -5.69
N GLY A 43 -20.36 -5.57 -5.55
CA GLY A 43 -21.28 -5.85 -6.67
C GLY A 43 -20.97 -7.11 -7.49
N VAL A 44 -19.96 -7.91 -7.13
CA VAL A 44 -19.63 -9.16 -7.82
C VAL A 44 -20.08 -10.36 -6.96
N PRO A 45 -21.03 -11.21 -7.43
CA PRO A 45 -21.35 -12.48 -6.78
C PRO A 45 -20.12 -13.38 -6.71
N ASN A 46 -20.05 -14.29 -5.72
CA ASN A 46 -18.93 -15.21 -5.40
C ASN A 46 -18.39 -16.09 -6.56
N GLU A 47 -18.85 -15.91 -7.80
CA GLU A 47 -18.66 -16.81 -8.94
C GLU A 47 -17.88 -16.16 -10.11
N PHE A 48 -17.41 -14.91 -10.00
CA PHE A 48 -16.69 -14.25 -11.09
C PHE A 48 -15.20 -14.61 -11.08
N ALA A 49 -14.87 -15.70 -11.78
CA ALA A 49 -13.50 -16.04 -12.12
C ALA A 49 -12.95 -15.02 -13.13
N TYR A 50 -12.21 -14.02 -12.65
CA TYR A 50 -11.14 -13.47 -13.47
C TYR A 50 -10.17 -14.63 -13.71
N LEU A 51 -9.71 -14.86 -14.94
CA LEU A 51 -8.73 -15.90 -15.26
C LEU A 51 -7.39 -15.20 -15.60
N PRO A 52 -6.48 -15.07 -14.62
CA PRO A 52 -5.09 -14.61 -14.77
C PRO A 52 -4.28 -15.37 -15.82
N ASP A 53 -4.72 -16.59 -16.16
CA ASP A 53 -4.13 -17.47 -17.17
C ASP A 53 -3.93 -16.80 -18.54
N ARG A 54 -4.74 -15.78 -18.90
CA ARG A 54 -4.56 -15.03 -20.16
C ARG A 54 -3.33 -14.11 -20.20
N PHE A 55 -2.73 -13.82 -19.04
CA PHE A 55 -1.55 -12.96 -18.93
C PHE A 55 -0.31 -13.70 -18.41
N GLY A 56 -0.38 -15.03 -18.24
CA GLY A 56 0.72 -15.81 -17.67
C GLY A 56 1.02 -15.46 -16.20
N LEU A 57 0.07 -14.86 -15.50
CA LEU A 57 0.16 -14.56 -14.08
C LEU A 57 -0.57 -15.68 -13.34
N GLU A 58 0.11 -16.41 -12.47
CA GLU A 58 -0.55 -17.45 -11.66
C GLU A 58 -1.54 -16.79 -10.65
N TYR A 59 -2.65 -17.48 -10.37
CA TYR A 59 -3.65 -17.06 -9.38
C TYR A 59 -3.09 -17.28 -7.98
N GLU A 60 -2.11 -16.48 -7.60
CA GLU A 60 -1.51 -16.55 -6.27
C GLU A 60 -2.02 -15.36 -5.50
N GLU A 61 -2.77 -15.63 -4.43
CA GLU A 61 -2.89 -14.85 -3.19
C GLU A 61 -4.32 -14.91 -2.63
N ASN A 62 -4.43 -15.02 -1.30
CA ASN A 62 -5.64 -14.60 -0.57
C ASN A 62 -5.91 -13.09 -0.77
N ALA A 63 -4.97 -12.34 -1.38
CA ALA A 63 -4.83 -10.90 -1.44
C ALA A 63 -5.04 -10.20 -2.81
N GLY A 64 -5.16 -10.98 -3.89
CA GLY A 64 -5.16 -10.51 -5.27
C GLY A 64 -3.82 -9.90 -5.70
N ASN A 65 -3.29 -10.30 -6.86
CA ASN A 65 -2.00 -9.82 -7.35
C ASN A 65 -1.97 -8.31 -7.70
N MET A 66 -0.78 -7.78 -8.05
CA MET A 66 -0.56 -6.37 -8.41
C MET A 66 -1.54 -5.82 -9.48
N SER A 67 -2.07 -6.67 -10.37
CA SER A 67 -3.02 -6.24 -11.40
C SER A 67 -4.30 -5.65 -10.80
N PHE A 68 -4.76 -6.17 -9.66
CA PHE A 68 -5.91 -5.63 -8.92
C PHE A 68 -5.66 -4.24 -8.32
N ARG A 69 -4.39 -3.82 -8.23
CA ARG A 69 -4.01 -2.50 -7.70
C ARG A 69 -3.85 -1.45 -8.80
N LEU A 70 -3.67 -1.87 -10.06
CA LEU A 70 -3.45 -0.95 -11.18
C LEU A 70 -4.53 0.14 -11.34
N PRO A 71 -5.85 -0.12 -11.17
CA PRO A 71 -6.85 0.94 -11.23
C PRO A 71 -6.62 2.03 -10.17
N PHE A 72 -6.33 1.63 -8.94
CA PHE A 72 -6.02 2.55 -7.85
C PHE A 72 -4.73 3.32 -8.13
N LEU A 73 -3.64 2.66 -8.51
CA LEU A 73 -2.35 3.31 -8.79
C LEU A 73 -2.45 4.32 -9.95
N ARG A 74 -3.26 4.01 -10.97
CA ARG A 74 -3.55 4.94 -12.06
C ARG A 74 -4.26 6.19 -11.56
N LEU A 75 -5.24 6.06 -10.67
CA LEU A 75 -5.95 7.20 -10.09
C LEU A 75 -5.03 8.03 -9.19
N VAL A 76 -4.15 7.39 -8.41
CA VAL A 76 -3.12 8.08 -7.62
C VAL A 76 -2.23 8.94 -8.53
N ALA A 77 -1.66 8.34 -9.58
CA ALA A 77 -0.81 9.07 -10.53
C ALA A 77 -1.57 10.22 -11.22
N HIS A 78 -2.84 9.99 -11.57
CA HIS A 78 -3.68 10.99 -12.24
C HIS A 78 -4.04 12.17 -11.33
N HIS A 79 -4.49 11.92 -10.10
CA HIS A 79 -4.96 12.96 -9.18
C HIS A 79 -3.84 13.68 -8.45
N LEU A 80 -2.70 13.03 -8.24
CA LEU A 80 -1.56 13.60 -7.50
C LEU A 80 -0.43 14.06 -8.42
N HIS A 81 -0.51 13.77 -9.72
CA HIS A 81 0.52 14.10 -10.72
C HIS A 81 1.93 13.61 -10.30
N CYS A 82 1.99 12.41 -9.71
CA CYS A 82 3.22 11.84 -9.16
C CYS A 82 3.62 10.54 -9.86
N GLN A 83 4.88 10.14 -9.67
CA GLN A 83 5.36 8.82 -10.01
C GLN A 83 4.98 7.84 -8.90
N VAL A 84 4.59 6.63 -9.28
CA VAL A 84 4.12 5.62 -8.34
C VAL A 84 5.10 4.45 -8.34
N PHE A 85 5.69 4.18 -7.18
CA PHE A 85 6.50 2.99 -6.93
C PHE A 85 5.73 2.04 -6.01
N ALA A 86 5.43 0.84 -6.51
CA ALA A 86 4.59 -0.14 -5.80
C ALA A 86 5.26 -1.53 -5.84
N PRO A 87 6.13 -1.85 -4.86
CA PRO A 87 6.76 -3.16 -4.77
C PRO A 87 5.77 -4.22 -4.27
N SER A 88 5.96 -5.47 -4.70
CA SER A 88 5.26 -6.63 -4.12
C SER A 88 6.07 -7.16 -2.94
N TYR A 89 5.44 -7.28 -1.77
CA TYR A 89 6.08 -7.88 -0.59
C TYR A 89 6.47 -9.33 -0.84
N ARG A 90 7.46 -9.83 -0.09
CA ARG A 90 7.85 -11.23 -0.11
C ARG A 90 6.66 -12.17 0.16
N GLY A 91 6.56 -13.24 -0.62
CA GLY A 91 5.44 -14.17 -0.57
C GLY A 91 4.17 -13.69 -1.28
N TYR A 92 4.24 -12.56 -1.99
CA TYR A 92 3.18 -12.03 -2.87
C TYR A 92 3.73 -11.80 -4.28
N GLY A 93 2.89 -11.97 -5.30
CA GLY A 93 3.28 -11.92 -6.71
C GLY A 93 4.46 -12.84 -7.02
N LEU A 94 5.46 -12.31 -7.72
CA LEU A 94 6.69 -13.06 -8.05
C LEU A 94 7.76 -12.99 -6.94
N SER A 95 7.49 -12.30 -5.82
CA SER A 95 8.46 -12.11 -4.75
C SER A 95 8.54 -13.35 -3.87
N GLN A 96 9.72 -13.97 -3.78
CA GLN A 96 9.97 -15.16 -2.97
C GLN A 96 9.95 -14.87 -1.46
N GLY A 97 9.70 -15.88 -0.63
CA GLY A 97 9.80 -15.80 0.84
C GLY A 97 8.47 -15.97 1.56
N LYS A 98 8.43 -15.62 2.84
CA LYS A 98 7.21 -15.68 3.67
C LYS A 98 6.82 -14.30 4.19
N PRO A 99 5.52 -13.92 4.11
CA PRO A 99 5.05 -12.59 4.49
C PRO A 99 4.88 -12.45 6.01
N ASN A 100 6.00 -12.41 6.75
CA ASN A 100 6.02 -12.12 8.18
C ASN A 100 6.45 -10.67 8.46
N GLU A 101 6.23 -10.18 9.69
CA GLU A 101 6.47 -8.79 10.07
C GLU A 101 7.89 -8.31 9.74
N SER A 102 8.92 -9.02 10.22
CA SER A 102 10.32 -8.70 9.92
C SER A 102 10.62 -8.73 8.42
N GLY A 103 9.98 -9.65 7.70
CA GLY A 103 10.03 -9.75 6.25
C GLY A 103 9.56 -8.48 5.54
N LEU A 104 8.34 -8.06 5.84
CA LEU A 104 7.72 -6.86 5.25
C LEU A 104 8.47 -5.59 5.65
N GLN A 105 9.03 -5.53 6.86
CA GLN A 105 9.89 -4.43 7.30
C GLN A 105 11.15 -4.32 6.43
N MET A 106 11.83 -5.45 6.17
CA MET A 106 12.98 -5.48 5.25
C MET A 106 12.59 -5.07 3.83
N ASP A 107 11.43 -5.52 3.33
CA ASP A 107 10.98 -5.16 1.97
C ASP A 107 10.69 -3.65 1.85
N ALA A 108 10.05 -3.06 2.86
CA ALA A 108 9.78 -1.63 2.89
C ALA A 108 11.06 -0.78 3.02
N GLN A 109 12.01 -1.25 3.82
CA GLN A 109 13.33 -0.61 3.95
C GLN A 109 14.08 -0.66 2.61
N ALA A 110 14.15 -1.82 1.97
CA ALA A 110 14.81 -1.98 0.66
C ALA A 110 14.15 -1.11 -0.43
N ALA A 111 12.82 -1.00 -0.40
CA ALA A 111 12.07 -0.11 -1.29
C ALA A 111 12.46 1.36 -1.11
N LEU A 112 12.56 1.85 0.13
CA LEU A 112 12.95 3.22 0.42
C LEU A 112 14.43 3.47 0.08
N GLU A 113 15.31 2.52 0.35
CA GLU A 113 16.73 2.59 -0.04
C GLU A 113 16.90 2.65 -1.56
N TYR A 114 16.14 1.85 -2.31
CA TYR A 114 16.13 1.93 -3.77
C TYR A 114 15.73 3.33 -4.26
N LEU A 115 14.63 3.89 -3.73
CA LEU A 115 14.17 5.23 -4.12
C LEU A 115 15.14 6.35 -3.74
N THR A 116 15.84 6.21 -2.60
CA THR A 116 16.78 7.23 -2.12
C THR A 116 18.16 7.14 -2.76
N THR A 117 18.49 6.04 -3.44
CA THR A 117 19.74 5.87 -4.19
C THR A 117 19.60 6.25 -5.67
N ASP A 118 18.40 6.21 -6.23
CA ASP A 118 18.13 6.63 -7.59
C ASP A 118 18.32 8.15 -7.78
N SER A 119 19.07 8.56 -8.80
CA SER A 119 19.35 9.96 -9.11
C SER A 119 18.17 10.71 -9.73
N VAL A 120 17.17 10.01 -10.28
CA VAL A 120 15.99 10.67 -10.89
C VAL A 120 14.87 10.93 -9.89
N VAL A 121 14.95 10.33 -8.69
CA VAL A 121 13.94 10.50 -7.65
C VAL A 121 14.24 11.76 -6.85
N ASN A 122 13.25 12.65 -6.75
CA ASN A 122 13.31 13.77 -5.80
C ASN A 122 13.13 13.25 -4.37
N LYS A 123 14.24 13.16 -3.64
CA LYS A 123 14.32 12.61 -2.27
C LYS A 123 13.59 13.47 -1.25
N ASP A 124 13.42 14.77 -1.53
CA ASP A 124 12.70 15.72 -0.67
C ASP A 124 11.18 15.57 -0.73
N ASN A 125 10.67 14.80 -1.69
CA ASN A 125 9.24 14.66 -1.97
C ASN A 125 8.76 13.19 -1.94
N ILE A 126 9.44 12.31 -1.20
CA ILE A 126 8.99 10.92 -1.02
C ILE A 126 7.78 10.89 -0.09
N VAL A 127 6.64 10.45 -0.63
CA VAL A 127 5.38 10.23 0.12
C VAL A 127 5.13 8.74 0.24
N ILE A 128 4.87 8.27 1.46
CA ILE A 128 4.52 6.86 1.70
C ILE A 128 3.01 6.75 1.85
N PHE A 129 2.42 5.81 1.10
CA PHE A 129 1.00 5.47 1.18
C PHE A 129 0.84 4.03 1.66
N GLY A 130 0.04 3.81 2.69
CA GLY A 130 -0.21 2.48 3.24
C GLY A 130 -1.70 2.26 3.54
N ARG A 131 -2.26 1.14 3.04
CA ARG A 131 -3.62 0.71 3.37
C ARG A 131 -3.64 -0.59 4.16
N SER A 132 -4.48 -0.70 5.17
CA SER A 132 -4.63 -1.93 5.97
C SER A 132 -3.26 -2.37 6.52
N LEU A 133 -2.79 -3.60 6.27
CA LEU A 133 -1.42 -4.02 6.63
C LEU A 133 -0.34 -3.06 6.12
N GLY A 134 -0.49 -2.55 4.89
CA GLY A 134 0.44 -1.58 4.32
C GLY A 134 0.53 -0.29 5.14
N GLY A 135 -0.52 0.07 5.89
CA GLY A 135 -0.48 1.21 6.82
C GLY A 135 0.45 0.96 8.01
N ALA A 136 0.46 -0.25 8.56
CA ALA A 136 1.40 -0.61 9.64
C ALA A 136 2.85 -0.65 9.14
N VAL A 137 3.06 -1.18 7.94
CA VAL A 137 4.37 -1.15 7.27
C VAL A 137 4.82 0.30 7.02
N ALA A 138 3.93 1.15 6.53
CA ALA A 138 4.19 2.56 6.24
C ALA A 138 4.58 3.36 7.50
N PHE A 139 3.87 3.15 8.61
CA PHE A 139 4.24 3.73 9.90
C PHE A 139 5.63 3.29 10.33
N TRP A 140 5.93 1.99 10.25
CA TRP A 140 7.21 1.45 10.66
C TRP A 140 8.37 2.03 9.85
N VAL A 141 8.29 2.02 8.52
CA VAL A 141 9.39 2.48 7.66
C VAL A 141 9.60 3.98 7.78
N ALA A 142 8.52 4.77 7.93
CA ALA A 142 8.62 6.20 8.15
C ALA A 142 9.26 6.53 9.51
N ALA A 143 8.91 5.78 10.56
CA ALA A 143 9.49 5.93 11.89
C ALA A 143 10.96 5.49 11.95
N ALA A 144 11.35 4.49 11.16
CA ALA A 144 12.73 4.00 11.07
C ALA A 144 13.65 4.94 10.30
N ASN A 145 13.10 5.82 9.45
CA ASN A 145 13.86 6.68 8.54
C ASN A 145 13.47 8.16 8.70
N PRO A 146 13.69 8.76 9.88
CA PRO A 146 13.33 10.16 10.13
C PRO A 146 14.05 11.09 9.15
N GLY A 147 13.29 11.96 8.49
CA GLY A 147 13.82 12.95 7.53
C GLY A 147 13.91 12.49 6.08
N LEU A 148 13.79 11.19 5.80
CA LEU A 148 13.75 10.68 4.41
C LEU A 148 12.35 10.65 3.81
N VAL A 149 11.32 10.70 4.65
CA VAL A 149 9.92 10.71 4.22
C VAL A 149 9.37 12.13 4.40
N ASN A 150 8.78 12.67 3.33
CA ASN A 150 8.18 14.00 3.34
C ASN A 150 6.83 14.01 4.07
N SER A 151 5.99 13.03 3.75
CA SER A 151 4.66 12.89 4.35
C SER A 151 4.16 11.45 4.25
N LEU A 152 3.20 11.12 5.11
CA LEU A 152 2.64 9.77 5.27
C LEU A 152 1.12 9.81 5.10
N ILE A 153 0.58 8.95 4.23
CA ILE A 153 -0.86 8.74 4.06
C ILE A 153 -1.19 7.31 4.48
N VAL A 154 -2.16 7.16 5.37
CA VAL A 154 -2.59 5.87 5.89
C VAL A 154 -4.10 5.72 5.76
N GLU A 155 -4.52 4.61 5.15
CA GLU A 155 -5.93 4.28 4.92
C GLU A 155 -6.32 3.00 5.68
N ASN A 156 -7.42 3.05 6.44
CA ASN A 156 -8.08 1.87 7.03
C ASN A 156 -7.12 0.85 7.65
N THR A 157 -6.20 1.30 8.52
CA THR A 157 -5.25 0.43 9.21
C THR A 157 -5.66 0.19 10.67
N PHE A 158 -4.92 -0.69 11.34
CA PHE A 158 -5.14 -1.07 12.74
C PHE A 158 -4.03 -0.48 13.62
N TRP A 159 -4.29 -0.31 14.92
CA TRP A 159 -3.21 0.11 15.85
C TRP A 159 -2.29 -1.06 16.27
N SER A 160 -2.81 -2.29 16.30
CA SER A 160 -2.04 -3.52 16.55
C SER A 160 -2.83 -4.75 16.12
N ILE A 161 -2.14 -5.82 15.73
CA ILE A 161 -2.79 -7.11 15.43
C ILE A 161 -3.47 -7.69 16.68
N GLU A 162 -2.87 -7.50 17.85
CA GLU A 162 -3.45 -7.97 19.12
C GLU A 162 -4.88 -7.41 19.32
N ALA A 163 -5.10 -6.15 18.96
CA ALA A 163 -6.41 -5.53 19.07
C ALA A 163 -7.40 -5.97 17.99
N VAL A 164 -6.91 -6.27 16.78
CA VAL A 164 -7.74 -6.83 15.71
C VAL A 164 -8.24 -8.23 16.10
N VAL A 165 -7.35 -9.09 16.61
CA VAL A 165 -7.69 -10.48 16.98
C VAL A 165 -8.84 -10.53 18.00
N GLY A 166 -8.82 -9.67 19.02
CA GLY A 166 -9.89 -9.64 20.02
C GLY A 166 -11.28 -9.31 19.43
N LYS A 167 -11.33 -8.58 18.31
CA LYS A 167 -12.60 -8.23 17.64
C LYS A 167 -13.00 -9.27 16.59
N VAL A 168 -12.05 -9.73 15.78
CA VAL A 168 -12.28 -10.71 14.70
C VAL A 168 -12.57 -12.11 15.27
N MET A 169 -11.97 -12.45 16.41
CA MET A 169 -12.19 -13.71 17.13
C MET A 169 -12.65 -13.43 18.58
N PRO A 170 -13.91 -13.00 18.80
CA PRO A 170 -14.39 -12.61 20.13
C PRO A 170 -14.27 -13.70 21.20
N PHE A 171 -14.32 -14.97 20.80
CA PHE A 171 -14.15 -16.11 21.70
C PHE A 171 -12.70 -16.26 22.22
N LEU A 172 -11.72 -15.68 21.52
CA LEU A 172 -10.32 -15.59 21.97
C LEU A 172 -10.01 -14.31 22.74
N ALA A 173 -10.88 -13.29 22.68
CA ALA A 173 -10.68 -12.00 23.34
C ALA A 173 -10.35 -12.05 24.85
N PRO A 174 -10.87 -13.02 25.64
CA PRO A 174 -10.47 -13.16 27.04
C PRO A 174 -8.99 -13.53 27.23
N PHE A 175 -8.41 -14.21 26.23
CA PHE A 175 -7.11 -14.86 26.24
C PHE A 175 -6.05 -14.11 25.43
N VAL A 176 -6.46 -13.48 24.32
CA VAL A 176 -5.62 -12.79 23.34
C VAL A 176 -6.20 -11.39 23.10
N GLY A 177 -5.35 -10.37 23.20
CA GLY A 177 -5.73 -8.96 23.08
C GLY A 177 -4.81 -8.06 23.92
N PRO A 178 -4.90 -6.73 23.81
CA PRO A 178 -3.97 -5.83 24.51
C PRO A 178 -3.85 -6.15 26.01
N GLY A 179 -2.64 -6.47 26.48
CA GLY A 179 -2.35 -6.82 27.87
C GLY A 179 -2.82 -8.21 28.33
N ARG A 180 -3.10 -9.15 27.40
CA ARG A 180 -3.59 -10.50 27.73
C ARG A 180 -2.50 -11.55 27.76
N LEU A 181 -2.78 -12.63 28.51
CA LEU A 181 -1.82 -13.68 28.86
C LEU A 181 -1.26 -14.44 27.64
N PHE A 182 -2.03 -14.61 26.57
CA PHE A 182 -1.62 -15.40 25.40
C PHE A 182 -1.10 -14.57 24.23
N ASN A 183 -0.80 -13.28 24.42
CA ASN A 183 -0.23 -12.43 23.36
C ASN A 183 1.14 -12.92 22.86
N PHE A 184 1.87 -13.71 23.64
CA PHE A 184 3.13 -14.31 23.20
C PHE A 184 2.98 -15.26 21.99
N LEU A 185 1.75 -15.70 21.69
CA LEU A 185 1.46 -16.53 20.51
C LEU A 185 1.36 -15.71 19.21
N ILE A 186 1.20 -14.39 19.32
CA ILE A 186 1.18 -13.46 18.18
C ILE A 186 2.62 -13.12 17.81
N ARG A 187 3.09 -13.63 16.67
CA ARG A 187 4.44 -13.34 16.15
C ARG A 187 4.49 -12.01 15.42
N ASN A 188 3.47 -11.72 14.62
CA ASN A 188 3.32 -10.47 13.89
C ASN A 188 2.44 -9.53 14.73
N ARG A 189 3.04 -8.66 15.53
CA ARG A 189 2.34 -7.77 16.45
C ARG A 189 1.92 -6.47 15.78
N TRP A 190 2.78 -5.91 14.92
CA TRP A 190 2.59 -4.62 14.26
C TRP A 190 2.08 -3.53 15.20
N CYS A 191 2.87 -3.21 16.24
CA CYS A 191 2.50 -2.19 17.24
C CYS A 191 2.75 -0.78 16.69
N ASN A 192 1.72 -0.17 16.07
CA ASN A 192 1.85 1.18 15.51
C ASN A 192 2.03 2.26 16.58
N ASP A 193 1.71 1.97 17.85
CA ASP A 193 1.95 2.84 18.99
C ASP A 193 3.43 3.27 19.10
N GLU A 194 4.35 2.32 18.91
CA GLU A 194 5.79 2.56 18.98
C GLU A 194 6.31 3.32 17.77
N ALA A 195 5.76 3.01 16.59
CA ALA A 195 6.11 3.71 15.36
C ALA A 195 5.67 5.18 15.44
N ILE A 196 4.42 5.42 15.83
CA ILE A 196 3.85 6.76 16.05
C ILE A 196 4.79 7.56 16.96
N ALA A 197 5.14 7.04 18.14
CA ALA A 197 6.03 7.72 19.09
C ALA A 197 7.40 8.14 18.51
N LYS A 198 7.86 7.50 17.44
CA LYS A 198 9.15 7.79 16.76
C LYS A 198 9.02 8.65 15.50
N LEU A 199 7.82 8.93 15.00
CA LEU A 199 7.59 9.71 13.76
C LEU A 199 8.06 11.18 13.83
N GLY A 200 8.25 11.74 15.02
CA GLY A 200 8.60 13.15 15.18
C GLY A 200 7.48 14.08 14.68
N GLN A 201 7.82 14.99 13.76
CA GLN A 201 6.92 16.01 13.19
C GLN A 201 6.50 15.69 11.74
N LEU A 202 6.66 14.44 11.31
CA LEU A 202 6.25 13.99 9.98
C LEU A 202 4.75 14.26 9.76
N PRO A 203 4.35 15.01 8.73
CA PRO A 203 2.95 15.19 8.39
C PRO A 203 2.25 13.85 8.10
N VAL A 204 1.12 13.61 8.76
CA VAL A 204 0.31 12.40 8.56
C VAL A 204 -1.11 12.74 8.12
N CYS A 205 -1.58 12.04 7.08
CA CYS A 205 -2.97 12.00 6.65
C CYS A 205 -3.58 10.64 6.96
N LEU A 206 -4.70 10.64 7.68
CA LEU A 206 -5.47 9.46 8.03
C LEU A 206 -6.80 9.46 7.26
N LEU A 207 -6.95 8.48 6.37
CA LEU A 207 -8.17 8.21 5.62
C LEU A 207 -8.93 7.08 6.33
N SER A 208 -10.06 7.41 6.98
CA SER A 208 -10.80 6.47 7.83
C SER A 208 -12.20 6.21 7.28
N SER A 209 -12.40 5.03 6.72
CA SER A 209 -13.72 4.50 6.35
C SER A 209 -14.55 4.24 7.59
N LEU A 210 -15.71 4.87 7.69
CA LEU A 210 -16.64 4.76 8.82
C LEU A 210 -17.54 3.52 8.73
N GLN A 211 -17.62 2.89 7.56
CA GLN A 211 -18.42 1.70 7.29
C GLN A 211 -17.52 0.49 6.99
N ASP A 212 -16.27 0.55 7.47
CA ASP A 212 -15.28 -0.50 7.31
C ASP A 212 -15.78 -1.83 7.90
N GLU A 213 -15.98 -2.81 7.03
CA GLU A 213 -16.51 -4.12 7.35
C GLU A 213 -15.45 -5.10 7.87
N MET A 214 -14.16 -4.73 7.77
CA MET A 214 -13.02 -5.57 8.16
C MET A 214 -12.42 -5.11 9.49
N LEU A 215 -12.18 -3.81 9.63
CA LEU A 215 -11.56 -3.20 10.80
C LEU A 215 -12.48 -2.14 11.40
N PRO A 216 -12.76 -2.21 12.71
CA PRO A 216 -13.54 -1.16 13.37
C PRO A 216 -12.85 0.23 13.25
N PRO A 217 -13.58 1.30 12.89
CA PRO A 217 -13.03 2.65 12.74
C PRO A 217 -12.31 3.19 13.99
N GLU A 218 -12.62 2.66 15.17
CA GLU A 218 -11.98 2.99 16.44
C GLU A 218 -10.46 2.79 16.40
N HIS A 219 -9.96 1.93 15.51
CA HIS A 219 -8.53 1.80 15.30
C HIS A 219 -7.89 3.10 14.79
N MET A 220 -8.45 3.64 13.72
CA MET A 220 -8.01 4.89 13.11
C MET A 220 -8.21 6.06 14.07
N GLU A 221 -9.34 6.11 14.79
CA GLU A 221 -9.60 7.15 15.80
C GLU A 221 -8.57 7.17 16.93
N ARG A 222 -8.15 5.99 17.40
CA ARG A 222 -7.11 5.88 18.43
C ARG A 222 -5.78 6.42 17.92
N MET A 223 -5.36 6.01 16.72
CA MET A 223 -4.11 6.49 16.12
C MET A 223 -4.16 8.00 15.87
N HIS A 224 -5.30 8.53 15.43
CA HIS A 224 -5.51 9.98 15.29
C HIS A 224 -5.27 10.72 16.61
N LYS A 225 -5.86 10.23 17.72
CA LYS A 225 -5.65 10.82 19.06
C LYS A 225 -4.19 10.78 19.49
N MET A 226 -3.49 9.68 19.23
CA MET A 226 -2.07 9.52 19.57
C MET A 226 -1.18 10.49 18.78
N LEU A 227 -1.38 10.56 17.46
CA LEU A 227 -0.65 11.48 16.60
C LEU A 227 -0.95 12.94 16.95
N LEU A 228 -2.21 13.29 17.25
CA LEU A 228 -2.57 14.64 17.66
C LEU A 228 -1.90 15.02 18.99
N ALA A 229 -1.84 14.10 19.96
CA ALA A 229 -1.16 14.32 21.23
C ALA A 229 0.36 14.51 21.07
N GLN A 230 0.96 13.84 20.08
CA GLN A 230 2.40 13.90 19.83
C GLN A 230 2.84 15.10 18.98
N GLN A 231 2.07 15.43 17.94
CA GLN A 231 2.48 16.36 16.88
C GLN A 231 1.66 17.66 16.87
N GLY A 232 0.52 17.70 17.56
CA GLY A 232 -0.40 18.85 17.58
C GLY A 232 -1.22 19.06 16.31
N ARG A 233 -0.88 18.40 15.19
CA ARG A 233 -1.62 18.47 13.93
C ARG A 233 -1.61 17.12 13.20
N VAL A 234 -2.76 16.73 12.66
CA VAL A 234 -2.95 15.54 11.81
C VAL A 234 -4.08 15.85 10.83
N THR A 235 -3.92 15.45 9.57
CA THR A 235 -5.02 15.53 8.61
C THR A 235 -5.92 14.31 8.82
N TRP A 236 -7.13 14.53 9.31
CA TRP A 236 -8.14 13.49 9.54
C TRP A 236 -9.24 13.57 8.49
N VAL A 237 -9.48 12.48 7.77
CA VAL A 237 -10.45 12.39 6.67
C VAL A 237 -11.38 11.20 6.93
N PRO A 238 -12.53 11.42 7.58
CA PRO A 238 -13.55 10.38 7.73
C PRO A 238 -14.32 10.22 6.42
N LEU A 239 -14.55 8.99 6.00
CA LEU A 239 -15.15 8.64 4.71
C LEU A 239 -16.34 7.71 4.90
N GLN A 240 -17.44 7.97 4.20
CA GLN A 240 -18.61 7.08 4.19
C GLN A 240 -18.40 5.96 3.15
N ALA A 241 -17.53 5.01 3.48
CA ALA A 241 -17.07 3.96 2.59
C ALA A 241 -16.73 2.67 3.36
N GLY A 242 -16.55 1.57 2.62
CA GLY A 242 -16.04 0.30 3.13
C GLY A 242 -14.51 0.26 3.19
N HIS A 243 -13.95 -0.91 3.54
CA HIS A 243 -12.50 -1.07 3.77
C HIS A 243 -11.65 -0.79 2.51
N MET A 244 -12.18 -1.15 1.34
CA MET A 244 -11.41 -1.25 0.10
C MET A 244 -11.86 -0.30 -1.02
N ASP A 245 -13.05 0.28 -0.90
CA ASP A 245 -13.71 1.01 -1.99
C ASP A 245 -13.75 2.53 -1.77
N ALA A 246 -13.11 3.05 -0.72
CA ALA A 246 -13.17 4.44 -0.33
C ALA A 246 -12.77 5.43 -1.44
N TYR A 247 -11.80 5.06 -2.27
CA TYR A 247 -11.34 5.86 -3.39
C TYR A 247 -12.35 5.94 -4.55
N GLU A 248 -13.35 5.04 -4.58
CA GLU A 248 -14.45 5.00 -5.54
C GLU A 248 -15.74 5.54 -4.94
N THR A 249 -16.17 5.02 -3.79
CA THR A 249 -17.47 5.32 -3.15
C THR A 249 -17.50 6.71 -2.52
N ALA A 250 -16.38 7.15 -1.95
CA ALA A 250 -16.21 8.47 -1.35
C ALA A 250 -15.25 9.36 -2.17
N ALA A 251 -15.15 9.14 -3.49
CA ALA A 251 -14.20 9.82 -4.38
C ALA A 251 -14.23 11.35 -4.28
N GLN A 252 -15.42 11.93 -4.06
CA GLN A 252 -15.64 13.37 -3.92
C GLN A 252 -14.92 13.99 -2.69
N ASP A 253 -14.72 13.20 -1.65
CA ASP A 253 -14.06 13.62 -0.40
C ASP A 253 -12.61 13.10 -0.37
N TYR A 254 -12.38 11.88 -0.89
CA TYR A 254 -11.10 11.20 -0.91
C TYR A 254 -10.03 11.97 -1.70
N TRP A 255 -10.23 12.15 -3.02
CA TRP A 255 -9.18 12.67 -3.89
C TRP A 255 -8.82 14.13 -3.60
N PRO A 256 -9.78 15.05 -3.35
CA PRO A 256 -9.43 16.42 -2.96
C PRO A 256 -8.66 16.49 -1.65
N ALA A 257 -8.99 15.65 -0.66
CA ALA A 257 -8.29 15.64 0.61
C ALA A 257 -6.84 15.16 0.46
N VAL A 258 -6.63 14.06 -0.28
CA VAL A 258 -5.28 13.53 -0.55
C VAL A 258 -4.47 14.52 -1.37
N ALA A 259 -5.01 15.07 -2.46
CA ALA A 259 -4.32 16.05 -3.30
C ALA A 259 -3.95 17.32 -2.53
N LYS A 260 -4.88 17.86 -1.71
CA LYS A 260 -4.60 19.02 -0.87
C LYS A 260 -3.50 18.74 0.14
N PHE A 261 -3.51 17.57 0.77
CA PHE A 261 -2.50 17.16 1.73
C PHE A 261 -1.11 17.05 1.08
N THR A 262 -1.01 16.36 -0.05
CA THR A 262 0.28 16.20 -0.75
C THR A 262 0.79 17.51 -1.31
N GLN A 263 -0.07 18.36 -1.89
CA GLN A 263 0.33 19.67 -2.40
C GLN A 263 0.80 20.61 -1.28
N HIS A 264 0.16 20.58 -0.12
CA HIS A 264 0.56 21.40 1.02
C HIS A 264 1.94 21.01 1.59
N HIS A 265 2.36 19.76 1.40
CA HIS A 265 3.63 19.24 1.90
C HIS A 265 4.70 19.01 0.84
N ALA A 266 4.36 19.16 -0.45
CA ALA A 266 5.32 19.18 -1.53
C ALA A 266 6.31 20.32 -1.31
N ARG A 267 7.60 19.99 -1.24
CA ARG A 267 8.68 20.97 -1.30
C ARG A 267 8.77 21.46 -2.75
N SER A 268 8.62 22.77 -2.95
CA SER A 268 8.67 23.41 -4.26
C SER A 268 9.97 23.08 -4.98
N LEU A 269 9.87 22.66 -6.25
CA LEU A 269 11.03 22.50 -7.14
C LEU A 269 11.74 23.84 -7.44
N ASP A 270 11.09 24.96 -7.12
CA ASP A 270 11.51 26.31 -7.53
C ASP A 270 12.64 26.88 -6.65
N ALA A 271 12.87 26.32 -5.45
CA ALA A 271 13.84 26.86 -4.49
C ALA A 271 15.31 26.67 -4.88
N GLU A 272 15.61 25.87 -5.91
CA GLU A 272 16.98 25.68 -6.41
C GLU A 272 17.30 26.51 -7.67
N SER A 273 16.38 27.37 -8.14
CA SER A 273 16.57 28.17 -9.36
C SER A 273 16.82 29.67 -9.13
N GLU A 274 16.77 30.15 -7.89
CA GLU A 274 16.94 31.58 -7.58
C GLU A 274 18.37 31.99 -7.15
N ASP A 275 19.30 31.05 -6.97
CA ASP A 275 20.68 31.35 -6.54
C ASP A 275 21.75 31.36 -7.66
N ASP A 276 21.35 31.27 -8.94
CA ASP A 276 22.29 31.34 -10.09
C ASP A 276 22.00 32.50 -11.05
N GLN A 277 21.75 33.70 -10.50
CA GLN A 277 21.84 34.96 -11.25
C GLN A 277 22.88 35.89 -10.65
N SER A 278 24.14 35.48 -10.78
CA SER A 278 25.27 36.41 -10.82
C SER A 278 26.26 35.98 -11.91
N ASP A 279 25.90 36.17 -13.16
CA ASP A 279 26.89 36.59 -14.16
C ASP A 279 26.24 37.41 -15.28
N ALA A 280 26.26 38.72 -15.11
CA ALA A 280 26.05 39.67 -16.18
C ALA A 280 27.32 39.69 -17.03
N GLY A 281 27.35 38.95 -18.15
CA GLY A 281 28.60 38.90 -18.89
C GLY A 281 28.71 38.16 -20.21
N VAL A 282 27.65 37.88 -21.00
CA VAL A 282 27.85 37.58 -22.44
C VAL A 282 26.69 38.09 -23.29
N GLN A 283 26.88 39.27 -23.87
CA GLN A 283 26.14 39.77 -25.03
C GLN A 283 26.58 39.05 -26.31
N GLU A 284 25.63 38.92 -27.23
CA GLU A 284 25.80 38.79 -28.70
C GLU A 284 26.41 37.49 -29.26
N ALA A 285 25.55 36.57 -29.72
CA ALA A 285 25.80 35.80 -30.97
C ALA A 285 24.61 34.91 -31.42
N VAL A 286 23.36 35.38 -31.53
CA VAL A 286 22.35 34.70 -32.38
C VAL A 286 21.36 35.70 -33.01
N GLN A 287 21.87 36.66 -33.77
CA GLN A 287 21.07 37.42 -34.74
C GLN A 287 21.85 37.56 -36.05
N ALA A 288 22.09 36.43 -36.71
CA ALA A 288 22.38 36.37 -38.13
C ALA A 288 22.24 34.92 -38.60
N THR A 289 21.06 34.55 -39.09
CA THR A 289 20.90 33.87 -40.39
C THR A 289 19.44 33.52 -40.63
N ASN A 290 18.97 33.95 -41.80
CA ASN A 290 17.82 33.45 -42.57
C ASN A 290 16.42 33.88 -42.15
N ALA A 291 16.15 35.13 -42.52
CA ALA A 291 14.94 35.48 -43.25
C ALA A 291 14.72 34.55 -44.47
N GLY A 292 13.47 34.15 -44.71
CA GLY A 292 12.98 33.79 -46.03
C GLY A 292 12.49 32.36 -46.23
N ALA A 293 11.28 32.03 -45.78
CA ALA A 293 10.37 31.14 -46.51
C ALA A 293 8.92 31.28 -45.98
N LYS A 294 8.00 31.47 -46.92
CA LYS A 294 6.56 31.74 -46.77
C LYS A 294 5.77 30.44 -46.50
N PRO A 295 4.63 30.44 -45.78
CA PRO A 295 3.84 29.23 -45.56
C PRO A 295 2.82 29.03 -46.69
N PRO A 296 2.47 27.80 -47.09
CA PRO A 296 1.29 27.56 -47.90
C PRO A 296 0.06 27.26 -47.03
N SER A 297 -1.04 27.85 -47.46
CA SER A 297 -2.39 27.82 -46.92
C SER A 297 -3.19 26.56 -47.27
N ALA A 298 -4.07 26.18 -46.33
CA ALA A 298 -5.34 25.45 -46.41
C ALA A 298 -5.80 24.79 -47.74
N VAL A 299 -6.24 23.52 -47.61
CA VAL A 299 -7.34 22.91 -48.40
C VAL A 299 -8.17 22.00 -47.46
N GLY A 300 -9.49 22.12 -47.55
CA GLY A 300 -10.51 21.39 -46.77
C GLY A 300 -10.88 20.00 -47.30
N PRO A 301 -12.02 19.43 -46.86
CA PRO A 301 -12.14 18.01 -46.48
C PRO A 301 -12.75 17.11 -47.56
N PHE A 302 -12.47 15.79 -47.49
CA PHE A 302 -13.21 14.76 -48.24
C PHE A 302 -13.32 13.43 -47.46
N THR A 303 -14.33 12.66 -47.87
CA THR A 303 -15.23 11.78 -47.12
C THR A 303 -14.85 10.29 -47.05
N ASP A 304 -15.62 9.60 -46.19
CA ASP A 304 -15.90 8.16 -46.02
C ASP A 304 -15.74 7.22 -47.24
N GLY A 305 -15.38 5.96 -46.97
CA GLY A 305 -15.25 4.91 -47.98
C GLY A 305 -14.73 3.56 -47.44
N SER A 306 -15.65 2.75 -46.93
CA SER A 306 -15.50 1.33 -46.60
C SER A 306 -14.94 0.44 -47.74
N SER A 307 -14.05 -0.51 -47.46
CA SER A 307 -14.04 -1.89 -48.02
C SER A 307 -12.88 -2.77 -47.49
N ARG A 308 -13.22 -3.95 -46.96
CA ARG A 308 -12.36 -5.14 -46.63
C ARG A 308 -11.86 -5.85 -47.92
N PRO A 309 -11.18 -7.05 -47.93
CA PRO A 309 -10.55 -7.92 -46.91
C PRO A 309 -9.15 -8.51 -47.31
N SER A 310 -8.46 -9.26 -46.40
CA SER A 310 -7.67 -10.52 -46.61
C SER A 310 -6.60 -10.67 -45.49
N GLN A 311 -6.72 -11.62 -44.55
CA GLN A 311 -6.15 -12.99 -44.53
C GLN A 311 -4.72 -13.17 -45.06
N LEU A 312 -3.77 -13.51 -44.16
CA LEU A 312 -2.68 -14.52 -44.23
C LEU A 312 -1.78 -14.33 -42.96
N HIS A 313 -1.73 -15.31 -42.04
CA HIS A 313 -0.58 -16.21 -41.79
C HIS A 313 0.81 -15.58 -41.97
N ASP A 314 1.59 -15.41 -40.88
CA ASP A 314 2.69 -16.34 -40.51
C ASP A 314 3.47 -15.89 -39.27
N GLU A 315 4.17 -16.86 -38.69
CA GLU A 315 5.02 -16.82 -37.50
C GLU A 315 6.30 -15.96 -37.64
N GLN A 316 6.95 -15.76 -36.48
CA GLN A 316 8.38 -15.45 -36.24
C GLN A 316 8.82 -13.99 -36.11
N VAL A 317 9.89 -13.85 -35.31
CA VAL A 317 10.64 -12.64 -34.89
C VAL A 317 9.96 -11.93 -33.71
N VAL A 318 10.44 -12.03 -32.47
CA VAL A 318 11.68 -11.43 -31.98
C VAL A 318 12.33 -12.30 -30.89
N GLY A 319 13.43 -12.95 -31.23
CA GLY A 319 14.49 -13.30 -30.29
C GLY A 319 15.73 -12.51 -30.66
N ALA A 320 16.09 -11.49 -29.87
CA ALA A 320 17.42 -10.89 -29.81
C ALA A 320 17.44 -9.75 -28.78
N ALA A 321 17.87 -10.05 -27.55
CA ALA A 321 18.77 -9.22 -26.74
C ALA A 321 18.85 -9.82 -25.33
N LEU A 322 19.99 -10.42 -25.00
CA LEU A 322 20.67 -10.51 -23.69
C LEU A 322 21.55 -11.78 -23.63
N GLN A 323 22.71 -11.70 -24.29
CA GLN A 323 23.97 -12.34 -23.90
C GLN A 323 24.94 -11.15 -23.70
N ALA A 324 25.77 -10.99 -22.68
CA ALA A 324 26.38 -11.83 -21.65
C ALA A 324 26.96 -10.88 -20.54
N PRO A 325 27.86 -11.29 -19.62
CA PRO A 325 28.16 -12.60 -19.04
C PRO A 325 28.01 -12.63 -17.50
N GLY A 326 27.96 -13.85 -16.96
CA GLY A 326 27.65 -14.14 -15.57
C GLY A 326 28.75 -13.84 -14.54
N HIS A 327 28.28 -13.63 -13.31
CA HIS A 327 29.04 -13.82 -12.07
C HIS A 327 28.30 -14.86 -11.22
N ASP A 328 28.96 -15.99 -11.00
CA ASP A 328 28.47 -17.12 -10.20
C ASP A 328 28.76 -16.86 -8.72
N TYR A 329 27.74 -16.45 -7.96
CA TYR A 329 27.79 -16.39 -6.50
C TYR A 329 27.23 -17.67 -5.88
N LYS A 330 27.92 -18.79 -6.12
CA LYS A 330 27.83 -19.99 -5.26
C LYS A 330 29.21 -20.55 -4.99
N LYS A 331 29.93 -19.88 -4.08
CA LYS A 331 30.98 -20.45 -3.22
C LYS A 331 31.43 -19.36 -2.26
N GLU A 332 30.95 -19.42 -1.02
CA GLU A 332 31.73 -19.30 0.22
C GLU A 332 30.78 -19.11 1.42
N LEU A 333 30.83 -20.13 2.29
CA LEU A 333 30.41 -20.23 3.71
C LEU A 333 28.92 -20.20 4.06
#